data_AF-A0A397TXQ3-F1
#
_entry.id   AF-A0A397TXQ3-F1
#
_cell.length_a   1.000
_cell.length_b   1.000
_cell.length_c   1.000
_cell.angle_alpha   90.00
_cell.angle_beta   90.00
_cell.angle_gamma   90.00
#
_symmetry.space_group_name_H-M   'P 1'
#
loop_
_entity.id
_entity.type
_entity.pdbx_description
1 polymer ?
#
loop_
_entity_poly.entity_id
_entity_poly.type
_entity_poly.pdbx_seq_one_letter_code
_entity_poly.pdbx_strand_id
1 'polypeptide(L)'
;MIFSLGTPNKSNLGAKAVSKAGAAEKCIPLYAHIADLAGSKKPYVLPVPAFNMINGGSHTGNKLAMQEFMILLTGACSFTEVMKIGSEYGQDATNVGDEGDFAPNIQDNKEGLELLKEAIKKAGYTDKVKIAMDVATSEFYKDCSYDLDFKNPNSDKSKWLSDPFDQVDWSAWSYLNKSCKIQTVGDDLTVTNPTRIITAIEKEACNALLLKVN
;
A
#
# COMPACT_ATOMS: atom_id res chain seq x y z
N MET A 1 2.41 30.77 -0.41
CA MET A 1 1.91 29.90 0.68
C MET A 1 3.02 29.12 1.39
N ILE A 2 3.98 28.49 0.69
CA ILE A 2 5.19 27.91 1.32
C ILE A 2 5.97 28.97 2.12
N PHE A 3 6.04 30.20 1.58
CA PHE A 3 6.75 31.32 2.20
C PHE A 3 6.10 31.91 3.47
N SER A 4 4.82 31.63 3.78
CA SER A 4 4.15 32.24 4.95
C SER A 4 3.97 31.27 6.13
N LEU A 5 4.49 30.04 6.02
CA LEU A 5 4.27 28.98 7.02
C LEU A 5 5.48 28.69 7.91
N GLY A 6 6.64 29.30 7.64
CA GLY A 6 7.78 29.43 8.56
C GLY A 6 8.38 28.15 9.14
N THR A 7 7.88 26.97 8.76
CA THR A 7 8.27 25.67 9.27
C THR A 7 8.29 24.65 8.12
N PRO A 8 9.23 23.70 8.11
CA PRO A 8 9.25 22.63 7.11
C PRO A 8 7.95 21.80 7.05
N ASN A 9 7.19 21.75 8.17
CA ASN A 9 6.09 20.82 8.39
C ASN A 9 4.67 21.42 8.18
N LYS A 10 4.54 22.58 7.51
CA LYS A 10 3.26 23.10 6.97
C LYS A 10 2.06 23.11 7.97
N SER A 11 2.28 23.51 9.22
CA SER A 11 1.31 23.32 10.31
C SER A 11 0.06 24.21 10.33
N ASN A 12 -0.04 25.32 9.57
CA ASN A 12 -1.04 26.36 9.87
C ASN A 12 -2.26 26.45 8.94
N LEU A 13 -2.22 25.93 7.71
CA LEU A 13 -3.37 25.87 6.80
C LEU A 13 -3.29 24.57 6.00
N GLY A 14 -4.19 23.63 6.25
CA GLY A 14 -4.17 22.33 5.59
C GLY A 14 -4.31 22.48 4.08
N ALA A 15 -3.35 21.94 3.32
CA ALA A 15 -3.34 22.00 1.85
C ALA A 15 -4.68 21.58 1.22
N LYS A 16 -5.38 20.61 1.84
CA LYS A 16 -6.72 20.14 1.45
C LYS A 16 -7.79 21.24 1.48
N ALA A 17 -7.76 22.14 2.47
CA ALA A 17 -8.74 23.22 2.57
C ALA A 17 -8.56 24.24 1.43
N VAL A 18 -7.30 24.55 1.09
CA VAL A 18 -6.95 25.46 0.01
C VAL A 18 -7.36 24.90 -1.35
N SER A 19 -7.08 23.63 -1.62
CA SER A 19 -7.51 22.99 -2.87
C SER A 19 -9.02 22.93 -3.04
N LYS A 20 -9.77 22.69 -1.94
CA LYS A 20 -11.24 22.74 -1.97
C LYS A 20 -11.77 24.14 -2.29
N ALA A 21 -11.19 25.17 -1.67
CA ALA A 21 -11.56 26.56 -1.95
C ALA A 21 -11.29 26.95 -3.42
N GLY A 22 -10.12 26.58 -3.96
CA GLY A 22 -9.77 26.86 -5.35
C GLY A 22 -10.66 26.14 -6.37
N ALA A 23 -11.16 24.93 -6.05
CA ALA A 23 -12.14 24.24 -6.87
C ALA A 23 -13.51 24.93 -6.84
N ALA A 24 -13.95 25.36 -5.65
CA ALA A 24 -15.21 26.07 -5.46
C ALA A 24 -15.23 27.43 -6.17
N GLU A 25 -14.15 28.20 -6.09
CA GLU A 25 -13.99 29.49 -6.79
C GLU A 25 -14.12 29.35 -8.31
N LYS A 26 -13.55 28.27 -8.87
CA LYS A 26 -13.63 27.95 -10.30
C LYS A 26 -14.94 27.29 -10.71
N CYS A 27 -15.84 26.98 -9.76
CA CYS A 27 -17.06 26.20 -9.99
C CYS A 27 -16.81 24.86 -10.69
N ILE A 28 -15.69 24.19 -10.39
CA ILE A 28 -15.34 22.87 -10.94
C ILE A 28 -15.23 21.81 -9.83
N PRO A 29 -15.41 20.52 -10.15
CA PRO A 29 -15.15 19.46 -9.19
C PRO A 29 -13.69 19.46 -8.69
N LEU A 30 -13.48 19.06 -7.44
CA LEU A 30 -12.14 19.03 -6.83
C LEU A 30 -11.11 18.22 -7.64
N TYR A 31 -11.50 17.07 -8.21
CA TYR A 31 -10.59 16.26 -9.02
C TYR A 31 -10.14 16.99 -10.30
N ALA A 32 -10.99 17.83 -10.89
CA ALA A 32 -10.65 18.62 -12.06
C ALA A 32 -9.69 19.75 -11.69
N HIS A 33 -9.91 20.38 -10.54
CA HIS A 33 -8.97 21.37 -10.00
C HIS A 33 -7.59 20.77 -9.71
N ILE A 34 -7.54 19.57 -9.11
CA ILE A 34 -6.27 18.84 -8.88
C ILE A 34 -5.62 18.48 -10.22
N ALA A 35 -6.39 18.05 -11.22
CA ALA A 35 -5.87 17.76 -12.55
C ALA A 35 -5.25 18.99 -13.22
N ASP A 36 -5.88 20.17 -13.08
CA ASP A 36 -5.32 21.44 -13.58
C ASP A 36 -3.97 21.76 -12.90
N LEU A 37 -3.90 21.61 -11.57
CA LEU A 37 -2.68 21.87 -10.80
C LEU A 37 -1.54 20.90 -11.16
N ALA A 38 -1.88 19.63 -11.42
CA ALA A 38 -0.92 18.58 -11.77
C ALA A 38 -0.56 18.56 -13.26
N GLY A 39 -1.27 19.31 -14.11
CA GLY A 39 -1.10 19.26 -15.57
C GLY A 39 -1.62 17.96 -16.21
N SER A 40 -2.53 17.25 -15.54
CA SER A 40 -3.10 15.99 -16.02
C SER A 40 -4.06 16.21 -17.20
N LYS A 41 -3.94 15.39 -18.24
CA LYS A 41 -4.73 15.50 -19.47
C LYS A 41 -6.00 14.65 -19.42
N LYS A 42 -7.00 15.05 -20.21
CA LYS A 42 -8.19 14.23 -20.50
C LYS A 42 -7.87 13.18 -21.60
N PRO A 43 -8.59 12.05 -21.66
CA PRO A 43 -9.63 11.62 -20.71
C PRO A 43 -9.05 11.31 -19.33
N TYR A 44 -9.84 11.55 -18.28
CA TYR A 44 -9.42 11.19 -16.92
C TYR A 44 -9.41 9.66 -16.78
N VAL A 45 -8.52 9.17 -15.91
CA VAL A 45 -8.38 7.76 -15.60
C VAL A 45 -8.93 7.52 -14.20
N LEU A 46 -9.85 6.57 -14.07
CA LEU A 46 -10.27 6.07 -12.76
C LEU A 46 -9.26 5.00 -12.31
N PRO A 47 -8.85 5.02 -11.03
CA PRO A 47 -7.86 4.06 -10.54
C PRO A 47 -8.48 2.67 -10.41
N VAL A 48 -7.63 1.64 -10.45
CA VAL A 48 -7.97 0.33 -9.89
C VAL A 48 -7.77 0.45 -8.37
N PRO A 49 -8.82 0.33 -7.55
CA PRO A 49 -8.70 0.23 -6.11
C PRO A 49 -7.94 -1.04 -5.74
N ALA A 50 -7.04 -0.92 -4.78
CA ALA A 50 -6.54 -2.04 -4.01
C ALA A 50 -7.42 -2.17 -2.76
N PHE A 51 -8.19 -3.24 -2.68
CA PHE A 51 -8.99 -3.54 -1.48
C PHE A 51 -8.12 -4.37 -0.56
N ASN A 52 -7.79 -3.84 0.60
CA ASN A 52 -7.19 -4.64 1.66
C ASN A 52 -8.20 -5.69 2.11
N MET A 53 -7.76 -6.93 2.25
CA MET A 53 -8.66 -8.06 2.55
C MET A 53 -8.27 -8.77 3.84
N ILE A 54 -6.97 -8.81 4.13
CA ILE A 54 -6.41 -9.48 5.30
C ILE A 54 -5.34 -8.57 5.87
N ASN A 55 -5.51 -8.24 7.14
CA ASN A 55 -4.52 -7.49 7.90
C ASN A 55 -3.63 -8.41 8.75
N GLY A 56 -2.35 -8.07 8.78
CA GLY A 56 -1.33 -8.67 9.63
C GLY A 56 -0.44 -7.58 10.21
N GLY A 57 0.85 -7.87 10.34
CA GLY A 57 1.87 -6.92 10.80
C GLY A 57 1.47 -6.24 12.10
N SER A 58 1.73 -4.94 12.16
CA SER A 58 1.43 -4.08 13.31
C SER A 58 -0.04 -3.63 13.37
N HIS A 59 -0.83 -3.88 12.32
CA HIS A 59 -2.25 -3.52 12.26
C HIS A 59 -3.16 -4.50 13.04
N THR A 60 -2.66 -5.68 13.41
CA THR A 60 -3.49 -6.71 14.09
C THR A 60 -2.70 -7.56 15.08
N GLY A 61 -3.41 -8.09 16.09
CA GLY A 61 -2.84 -8.98 17.10
C GLY A 61 -2.68 -10.46 16.68
N ASN A 62 -2.88 -10.80 15.40
CA ASN A 62 -2.63 -12.17 14.90
C ASN A 62 -1.11 -12.43 14.77
N LYS A 63 -0.69 -13.59 14.25
CA LYS A 63 0.74 -13.91 14.06
C LYS A 63 1.32 -13.44 12.72
N LEU A 64 0.47 -13.01 11.80
CA LEU A 64 0.85 -12.69 10.43
C LEU A 64 1.87 -11.55 10.42
N ALA A 65 3.05 -11.77 9.83
CA ALA A 65 4.10 -10.74 9.84
C ALA A 65 3.87 -9.64 8.80
N MET A 66 3.43 -10.02 7.60
CA MET A 66 3.13 -9.08 6.51
C MET A 66 1.86 -8.30 6.83
N GLN A 67 1.85 -7.02 6.47
CA GLN A 67 0.85 -6.08 6.97
C GLN A 67 -0.48 -6.14 6.23
N GLU A 68 -0.46 -6.20 4.90
CA GLU A 68 -1.68 -6.11 4.08
C GLU A 68 -1.63 -7.11 2.93
N PHE A 69 -2.78 -7.77 2.69
CA PHE A 69 -2.99 -8.62 1.52
C PHE A 69 -4.20 -8.07 0.78
N MET A 70 -3.94 -7.52 -0.39
CA MET A 70 -4.92 -6.78 -1.17
C MET A 70 -5.37 -7.52 -2.42
N ILE A 71 -6.59 -7.25 -2.87
CA ILE A 71 -7.07 -7.61 -4.21
C ILE A 71 -7.21 -6.38 -5.10
N LEU A 72 -6.84 -6.54 -6.37
CA LEU A 72 -6.94 -5.53 -7.41
C LEU A 72 -7.74 -6.10 -8.58
N LEU A 73 -8.87 -5.47 -8.91
CA LEU A 73 -9.77 -5.90 -9.98
C LEU A 73 -9.35 -5.35 -11.34
N THR A 74 -8.14 -5.69 -11.79
CA THR A 74 -7.54 -5.15 -13.02
C THR A 74 -8.25 -5.60 -14.30
N GLY A 75 -9.03 -6.68 -14.26
CA GLY A 75 -9.79 -7.19 -15.41
C GLY A 75 -11.22 -6.67 -15.52
N ALA A 76 -11.67 -5.81 -14.59
CA ALA A 76 -13.00 -5.21 -14.66
C ALA A 76 -13.06 -4.08 -15.70
N CYS A 77 -14.23 -3.86 -16.30
CA CYS A 77 -14.42 -2.90 -17.39
C CYS A 77 -14.83 -1.50 -16.90
N SER A 78 -15.19 -1.35 -15.62
CA SER A 78 -15.58 -0.06 -15.05
C SER A 78 -15.33 0.01 -13.55
N PHE A 79 -15.15 1.22 -13.03
CA PHE A 79 -15.05 1.45 -11.59
C PHE A 79 -16.30 0.97 -10.84
N THR A 80 -17.49 1.07 -11.43
CA THR A 80 -18.73 0.56 -10.83
C THR A 80 -18.70 -0.96 -10.66
N GLU A 81 -18.22 -1.69 -11.68
CA GLU A 81 -18.06 -3.14 -11.59
C GLU A 81 -17.04 -3.52 -10.52
N VAL A 82 -15.91 -2.81 -10.49
CA VAL A 82 -14.87 -2.97 -9.46
C VAL A 82 -15.45 -2.83 -8.06
N MET A 83 -16.20 -1.76 -7.79
CA MET A 83 -16.78 -1.52 -6.46
C MET A 83 -17.84 -2.56 -6.10
N LYS A 84 -18.65 -3.00 -7.06
CA LYS A 84 -19.63 -4.05 -6.85
C LYS A 84 -18.95 -5.35 -6.42
N ILE A 85 -17.97 -5.82 -7.22
CA ILE A 85 -17.23 -7.05 -6.94
C ILE A 85 -16.45 -6.91 -5.63
N GLY A 86 -15.73 -5.81 -5.43
CA GLY A 86 -14.97 -5.54 -4.21
C GLY A 86 -15.83 -5.59 -2.94
N SER A 87 -17.05 -5.03 -3.00
CA SER A 87 -17.99 -5.05 -1.86
C SER A 87 -18.61 -6.41 -1.55
N GLU A 88 -18.57 -7.36 -2.47
CA GLU A 88 -19.01 -8.75 -2.23
C GLU A 88 -17.99 -9.49 -1.34
N TYR A 89 -16.70 -9.10 -1.41
CA TYR A 89 -15.66 -9.60 -0.50
C TYR A 89 -15.72 -8.82 0.82
N GLY A 90 -16.23 -9.42 1.90
CA GLY A 90 -16.34 -8.72 3.20
C GLY A 90 -17.56 -9.07 4.04
N GLN A 91 -18.63 -9.55 3.42
CA GLN A 91 -19.94 -9.66 4.10
C GLN A 91 -19.98 -10.71 5.21
N ASP A 92 -19.11 -11.73 5.15
CA ASP A 92 -19.07 -12.82 6.13
C ASP A 92 -17.97 -12.65 7.21
N ALA A 93 -17.34 -11.46 7.32
CA ALA A 93 -16.26 -11.19 8.27
C ALA A 93 -16.78 -10.94 9.69
N THR A 94 -16.47 -11.80 10.65
CA THR A 94 -16.90 -11.59 12.06
C THR A 94 -15.99 -10.66 12.85
N ASN A 95 -14.74 -10.43 12.41
CA ASN A 95 -13.76 -9.53 13.05
C ASN A 95 -13.09 -8.65 12.00
N VAL A 96 -13.13 -7.34 12.21
CA VAL A 96 -12.52 -6.32 11.32
C VAL A 96 -11.27 -5.72 11.96
N GLY A 97 -10.21 -5.55 11.17
CA GLY A 97 -9.00 -4.80 11.55
C GLY A 97 -9.19 -3.28 11.42
N ASP A 98 -8.12 -2.51 11.66
CA ASP A 98 -8.16 -1.03 11.68
C ASP A 98 -8.68 -0.41 10.36
N GLU A 99 -8.52 -1.11 9.23
CA GLU A 99 -8.96 -0.67 7.91
C GLU A 99 -10.31 -1.26 7.45
N GLY A 100 -10.96 -2.07 8.29
CA GLY A 100 -12.28 -2.65 8.00
C GLY A 100 -12.26 -4.10 7.48
N ASP A 101 -11.08 -4.73 7.39
CA ASP A 101 -10.91 -6.03 6.71
C ASP A 101 -10.84 -7.22 7.66
N PHE A 102 -10.93 -8.43 7.11
CA PHE A 102 -10.89 -9.67 7.90
C PHE A 102 -9.58 -9.79 8.68
N ALA A 103 -9.68 -10.18 9.95
CA ALA A 103 -8.54 -10.67 10.74
C ALA A 103 -8.77 -12.12 11.18
N PRO A 104 -8.70 -13.12 10.26
CA PRO A 104 -8.77 -14.52 10.66
C PRO A 104 -7.53 -14.88 11.49
N ASN A 105 -7.60 -15.99 12.23
CA ASN A 105 -6.47 -16.50 13.00
C ASN A 105 -5.43 -17.19 12.08
N ILE A 106 -4.86 -16.41 11.16
CA ILE A 106 -3.84 -16.85 10.20
C ILE A 106 -2.50 -16.98 10.92
N GLN A 107 -1.84 -18.12 10.73
CA GLN A 107 -0.59 -18.43 11.39
C GLN A 107 0.63 -18.00 10.58
N ASP A 108 0.54 -18.01 9.24
CA ASP A 108 1.65 -17.62 8.36
C ASP A 108 1.21 -16.90 7.08
N ASN A 109 2.17 -16.22 6.43
CA ASN A 109 1.91 -15.40 5.25
C ASN A 109 1.43 -16.21 4.03
N LYS A 110 1.82 -17.48 3.93
CA LYS A 110 1.42 -18.34 2.83
C LYS A 110 -0.04 -18.76 2.99
N GLU A 111 -0.46 -19.09 4.20
CA GLU A 111 -1.86 -19.34 4.54
C GLU A 111 -2.74 -18.14 4.17
N GLY A 112 -2.32 -16.91 4.48
CA GLY A 112 -3.04 -15.70 4.07
C GLY A 112 -3.22 -15.57 2.55
N LEU A 113 -2.17 -15.86 1.77
CA LEU A 113 -2.27 -15.88 0.31
C LEU A 113 -3.17 -17.00 -0.23
N GLU A 114 -3.10 -18.20 0.33
CA GLU A 114 -3.92 -19.33 -0.12
C GLU A 114 -5.41 -19.11 0.20
N LEU A 115 -5.72 -18.56 1.39
CA LEU A 115 -7.07 -18.14 1.75
C LEU A 115 -7.62 -17.12 0.75
N LEU A 116 -6.80 -16.13 0.39
CA LEU A 116 -7.20 -15.10 -0.58
C LEU A 116 -7.46 -15.69 -1.97
N LYS A 117 -6.58 -16.60 -2.44
CA LYS A 117 -6.76 -17.31 -3.72
C LYS A 117 -8.03 -18.16 -3.71
N GLU A 118 -8.32 -18.85 -2.61
CA GLU A 118 -9.53 -19.67 -2.48
C GLU A 118 -10.79 -18.78 -2.51
N ALA A 119 -10.79 -17.66 -1.79
CA ALA A 119 -11.88 -16.70 -1.80
C ALA A 119 -12.15 -16.15 -3.22
N ILE A 120 -11.09 -15.74 -3.93
CA ILE A 120 -11.19 -15.26 -5.32
C ILE A 120 -11.77 -16.34 -6.24
N LYS A 121 -11.31 -17.59 -6.08
CA LYS A 121 -11.80 -18.73 -6.86
C LYS A 121 -13.28 -19.02 -6.57
N LYS A 122 -13.68 -19.00 -5.30
CA LYS A 122 -15.06 -19.25 -4.87
C LYS A 122 -16.03 -18.17 -5.38
N ALA A 123 -15.58 -16.92 -5.42
CA ALA A 123 -16.34 -15.80 -5.97
C ALA A 123 -16.41 -15.81 -7.51
N GLY A 124 -15.59 -16.62 -8.18
CA GLY A 124 -15.64 -16.79 -9.64
C GLY A 124 -14.96 -15.68 -10.43
N TYR A 125 -13.99 -14.96 -9.84
CA TYR A 125 -13.33 -13.79 -10.45
C TYR A 125 -11.81 -13.97 -10.67
N THR A 126 -11.32 -15.21 -10.77
CA THR A 126 -9.88 -15.52 -10.89
C THR A 126 -9.17 -14.84 -12.08
N ASP A 127 -9.88 -14.63 -13.17
CA ASP A 127 -9.39 -13.95 -14.38
C ASP A 127 -9.40 -12.41 -14.26
N LYS A 128 -10.17 -11.86 -13.32
CA LYS A 128 -10.32 -10.42 -13.12
C LYS A 128 -9.48 -9.84 -11.99
N VAL A 129 -9.02 -10.68 -11.06
CA VAL A 129 -8.33 -10.26 -9.84
C VAL A 129 -6.82 -10.50 -9.93
N LYS A 130 -6.04 -9.54 -9.42
CA LYS A 130 -4.63 -9.67 -9.05
C LYS A 130 -4.49 -9.47 -7.54
N ILE A 131 -3.41 -9.99 -6.99
CA ILE A 131 -3.08 -9.81 -5.57
C ILE A 131 -1.93 -8.80 -5.49
N ALA A 132 -2.01 -7.89 -4.51
CA ALA A 132 -0.87 -7.10 -4.05
C ALA A 132 -0.68 -7.30 -2.55
N MET A 133 0.49 -6.89 -2.05
CA MET A 133 0.84 -7.03 -0.66
C MET A 133 1.57 -5.78 -0.19
N ASP A 134 1.23 -5.29 0.99
CA ASP A 134 2.14 -4.46 1.77
C ASP A 134 2.83 -5.35 2.81
N VAL A 135 4.14 -5.48 2.65
CA VAL A 135 4.95 -6.35 3.50
C VAL A 135 5.36 -5.61 4.78
N ALA A 136 5.52 -4.28 4.74
CA ALA A 136 6.04 -3.48 5.85
C ALA A 136 7.26 -4.13 6.54
N THR A 137 8.28 -4.54 5.76
CA THR A 137 9.48 -5.23 6.28
C THR A 137 10.21 -4.45 7.37
N SER A 138 10.02 -3.14 7.36
CA SER A 138 10.44 -2.18 8.37
C SER A 138 10.11 -2.62 9.80
N GLU A 139 8.92 -3.16 10.01
CA GLU A 139 8.36 -3.49 11.34
C GLU A 139 9.03 -4.70 11.99
N PHE A 140 9.64 -5.58 11.18
CA PHE A 140 10.22 -6.83 11.64
C PHE A 140 11.67 -7.04 11.19
N TYR A 141 12.33 -5.98 10.76
CA TYR A 141 13.76 -5.98 10.49
C TYR A 141 14.55 -5.72 11.78
N LYS A 142 15.44 -6.65 12.14
CA LYS A 142 16.27 -6.58 13.35
C LYS A 142 17.59 -7.32 13.17
N ASP A 143 18.68 -6.75 13.68
CA ASP A 143 20.02 -7.36 13.65
C ASP A 143 20.45 -7.81 12.23
N CYS A 144 20.15 -7.02 11.19
CA CYS A 144 20.39 -7.36 9.78
C CYS A 144 19.68 -8.63 9.30
N SER A 145 18.49 -8.92 9.84
CA SER A 145 17.67 -10.09 9.52
C SER A 145 16.18 -9.76 9.67
N TYR A 146 15.29 -10.61 9.16
CA TYR A 146 13.83 -10.46 9.30
C TYR A 146 13.26 -11.49 10.26
N ASP A 147 12.57 -11.01 11.29
CA ASP A 147 11.84 -11.82 12.24
C ASP A 147 10.37 -11.96 11.82
N LEU A 148 10.06 -13.00 11.04
CA LEU A 148 8.67 -13.27 10.65
C LEU A 148 7.76 -13.69 11.83
N ASP A 149 8.28 -13.77 13.05
CA ASP A 149 7.54 -13.99 14.29
C ASP A 149 7.75 -12.82 15.28
N PHE A 150 8.02 -11.60 14.80
CA PHE A 150 8.40 -10.44 15.63
C PHE A 150 7.41 -10.06 16.74
N LYS A 151 6.13 -10.48 16.60
CA LYS A 151 5.09 -10.30 17.61
C LYS A 151 5.22 -11.25 18.79
N ASN A 152 6.01 -12.31 18.67
CA ASN A 152 6.35 -13.23 19.74
C ASN A 152 7.57 -12.72 20.52
N PRO A 153 7.44 -12.38 21.82
CA PRO A 153 8.57 -11.95 22.64
C PRO A 153 9.71 -12.97 22.75
N ASN A 154 9.43 -14.25 22.45
CA ASN A 154 10.38 -15.35 22.48
C ASN A 154 10.69 -15.88 21.06
N SER A 155 10.71 -15.00 20.05
CA SER A 155 11.01 -15.40 18.67
C SER A 155 12.37 -16.10 18.56
N ASP A 156 12.40 -17.15 17.75
CA ASP A 156 13.57 -18.00 17.57
C ASP A 156 14.50 -17.41 16.50
N LYS A 157 15.59 -16.79 16.93
CA LYS A 157 16.59 -16.16 16.03
C LYS A 157 17.14 -17.11 14.97
N SER A 158 17.13 -18.43 15.20
CA SER A 158 17.59 -19.41 14.19
C SER A 158 16.67 -19.52 12.98
N LYS A 159 15.43 -19.01 13.08
CA LYS A 159 14.42 -19.01 12.02
C LYS A 159 14.31 -17.67 11.30
N TRP A 160 15.05 -16.65 11.74
CA TRP A 160 15.04 -15.35 11.10
C TRP A 160 15.61 -15.45 9.69
N LEU A 161 15.03 -14.70 8.76
CA LEU A 161 15.53 -14.67 7.40
C LEU A 161 16.73 -13.74 7.35
N SER A 162 17.92 -14.32 7.16
CA SER A 162 19.14 -13.58 6.92
C SER A 162 19.16 -13.13 5.45
N ASP A 163 18.72 -11.91 5.18
CA ASP A 163 18.71 -11.33 3.82
C ASP A 163 18.96 -9.82 3.91
N PRO A 164 19.58 -9.17 2.91
CA PRO A 164 20.04 -7.79 3.04
C PRO A 164 18.94 -6.72 2.87
N PHE A 165 17.65 -6.98 3.07
CA PHE A 165 16.56 -6.02 2.73
C PHE A 165 16.25 -4.87 3.74
N ASP A 166 17.25 -4.16 4.29
CA ASP A 166 17.01 -3.08 5.27
C ASP A 166 16.10 -1.97 4.68
N GLN A 167 15.40 -1.21 5.53
CA GLN A 167 14.66 0.02 5.16
C GLN A 167 15.56 1.07 4.47
N VAL A 168 16.87 0.95 4.65
CA VAL A 168 17.91 1.75 3.99
C VAL A 168 18.76 0.94 3.00
N ASP A 169 18.44 -0.34 2.79
CA ASP A 169 19.15 -1.18 1.82
C ASP A 169 18.59 -0.98 0.42
N TRP A 170 19.01 0.13 -0.16
CA TRP A 170 18.77 0.42 -1.56
C TRP A 170 19.23 -0.69 -2.49
N SER A 171 20.29 -1.43 -2.15
CA SER A 171 20.84 -2.47 -3.02
C SER A 171 19.90 -3.67 -3.11
N ALA A 172 19.27 -4.03 -2.00
CA ALA A 172 18.29 -5.10 -1.93
C ALA A 172 16.99 -4.70 -2.67
N TRP A 173 16.50 -3.47 -2.48
CA TRP A 173 15.37 -2.94 -3.26
C TRP A 173 15.67 -2.94 -4.77
N SER A 174 16.83 -2.45 -5.19
CA SER A 174 17.28 -2.51 -6.59
C SER A 174 17.36 -3.94 -7.11
N TYR A 175 17.84 -4.88 -6.29
CA TYR A 175 17.89 -6.29 -6.66
C TYR A 175 16.48 -6.88 -6.83
N LEU A 176 15.56 -6.63 -5.90
CA LEU A 176 14.17 -7.08 -6.00
C LEU A 176 13.48 -6.53 -7.24
N ASN A 177 13.58 -5.22 -7.47
CA ASN A 177 12.98 -4.56 -8.62
C ASN A 177 13.56 -5.08 -9.95
N LYS A 178 14.83 -5.47 -9.99
CA LYS A 178 15.45 -6.12 -11.17
C LYS A 178 15.06 -7.59 -11.32
N SER A 179 14.81 -8.28 -10.21
CA SER A 179 14.58 -9.72 -10.18
C SER A 179 13.12 -10.10 -10.44
N CYS A 180 12.18 -9.17 -10.31
CA CYS A 180 10.76 -9.39 -10.59
C CYS A 180 10.20 -8.42 -11.64
N LYS A 181 9.17 -8.85 -12.37
CA LYS A 181 8.48 -8.04 -13.40
C LYS A 181 7.13 -7.51 -12.90
N ILE A 182 6.99 -7.32 -11.60
CA ILE A 182 5.78 -6.81 -10.96
C ILE A 182 5.98 -5.37 -10.48
N GLN A 183 4.88 -4.72 -10.09
CA GLN A 183 4.96 -3.40 -9.47
C GLN A 183 5.63 -3.52 -8.09
N THR A 184 6.65 -2.70 -7.84
CA THR A 184 7.31 -2.54 -6.54
C THR A 184 7.06 -1.12 -6.06
N VAL A 185 6.38 -0.98 -4.92
CA VAL A 185 5.90 0.31 -4.43
C VAL A 185 6.78 0.78 -3.29
N GLY A 186 7.37 1.97 -3.41
CA GLY A 186 8.11 2.60 -2.32
C GLY A 186 7.19 3.38 -1.40
N ASP A 187 6.90 2.86 -0.21
CA ASP A 187 6.20 3.55 0.88
C ASP A 187 7.20 4.17 1.87
N ASP A 188 7.56 3.47 2.95
CA ASP A 188 8.60 3.89 3.91
C ASP A 188 9.95 4.20 3.23
N LEU A 189 10.22 3.54 2.10
CA LEU A 189 11.40 3.80 1.29
C LEU A 189 11.44 5.27 0.81
N THR A 190 10.30 5.85 0.45
CA THR A 190 10.23 7.18 -0.17
C THR A 190 9.59 8.23 0.72
N VAL A 191 8.65 7.86 1.61
CA VAL A 191 7.85 8.71 2.49
C VAL A 191 7.32 9.98 1.80
N THR A 192 6.97 9.87 0.53
CA THR A 192 6.54 11.02 -0.31
C THR A 192 7.53 12.20 -0.27
N ASN A 193 8.81 11.95 0.03
CA ASN A 193 9.86 12.94 0.12
C ASN A 193 10.62 13.05 -1.22
N PRO A 194 10.66 14.23 -1.86
CA PRO A 194 11.31 14.41 -3.17
C PRO A 194 12.77 13.94 -3.23
N THR A 195 13.55 14.19 -2.18
CA THR A 195 14.97 13.78 -2.13
C THR A 195 15.09 12.26 -2.14
N ARG A 196 14.27 11.56 -1.34
CA ARG A 196 14.27 10.09 -1.30
C ARG A 196 13.72 9.47 -2.59
N ILE A 197 12.73 10.11 -3.21
CA ILE A 197 12.19 9.69 -4.52
C ILE A 197 13.28 9.80 -5.59
N ILE A 198 14.05 10.88 -5.62
CA ILE A 198 15.18 11.04 -6.56
C ILE A 198 16.19 9.90 -6.36
N THR A 199 16.56 9.61 -5.12
CA THR A 199 17.47 8.49 -4.83
C THR A 199 16.88 7.13 -5.26
N ALA A 200 15.58 6.89 -5.06
CA ALA A 200 14.91 5.66 -5.48
C ALA A 200 14.94 5.50 -7.01
N ILE A 201 14.77 6.60 -7.76
CA ILE A 201 14.86 6.63 -9.22
C ILE A 201 16.30 6.34 -9.66
N GLU A 202 17.29 7.05 -9.11
CA GLU A 202 18.71 6.89 -9.46
C GLU A 202 19.22 5.47 -9.24
N LYS A 203 18.72 4.80 -8.20
CA LYS A 203 19.11 3.44 -7.84
C LYS A 203 18.22 2.38 -8.48
N GLU A 204 17.16 2.75 -9.19
CA GLU A 204 16.15 1.82 -9.72
C GLU A 204 15.58 0.91 -8.61
N ALA A 205 15.36 1.47 -7.42
CA ALA A 205 15.00 0.72 -6.21
C ALA A 205 13.55 0.24 -6.21
N CYS A 206 12.64 1.03 -6.79
CA CYS A 206 11.23 0.69 -6.96
C CYS A 206 10.69 1.30 -8.25
N ASN A 207 9.51 0.88 -8.70
CA ASN A 207 8.91 1.36 -9.95
C ASN A 207 7.53 2.03 -9.78
N ALA A 208 7.06 2.15 -8.52
CA ALA A 208 5.88 2.91 -8.15
C ALA A 208 6.08 3.64 -6.81
N LEU A 209 5.29 4.69 -6.57
CA LEU A 209 5.31 5.51 -5.36
C LEU A 209 3.98 5.33 -4.60
N LEU A 210 4.03 5.08 -3.29
CA LEU A 210 2.87 5.28 -2.44
C LEU A 210 2.81 6.75 -2.02
N LEU A 211 1.79 7.47 -2.49
CA LEU A 211 1.66 8.91 -2.25
C LEU A 211 0.79 9.19 -1.02
N LYS A 212 1.43 9.49 0.11
CA LYS A 212 0.80 9.92 1.35
C LYS A 212 0.97 11.43 1.50
N VAL A 213 -0.14 12.17 1.56
CA VAL A 213 -0.12 13.65 1.54
C VAL A 213 0.14 14.30 2.91
N ASN A 214 0.11 13.50 3.98
CA ASN A 214 0.25 13.92 5.38
C ASN A 214 1.70 13.92 5.86
#